data_AF-A0A0K1E4D6-F1
#
_entry.id   AF-A0A0K1E4D6-F1
#
_cell.length_a   1.000
_cell.length_b   1.000
_cell.length_c   1.000
_cell.angle_alpha   90.00
_cell.angle_beta   90.00
_cell.angle_gamma   90.00
#
_symmetry.space_group_name_H-M   'P 1'
#
loop_
_entity.id
_entity.type
_entity.pdbx_description
1 polymer ?
#
loop_
_entity_poly.entity_id
_entity_poly.type
_entity_poly.pdbx_seq_one_letter_code
_entity_poly.pdbx_strand_id
1 'polypeptide(L)'
;MHRDKVIGVGLMAVGVIGILLYGWLVFFSPWQVLILQLTAFVAVAAVLGILAWVGYALATTPPPKPIEEIEKEVQKALEEIEKQLKEEAQTTS
;
A
#
# COMPACT_ATOMS: atom_id res chain seq x y z
N MET A 1 -8.92 -26.66 6.93
CA MET A 1 -10.18 -27.05 6.24
C MET A 1 -11.43 -26.46 6.90
N HIS A 2 -11.76 -26.73 8.19
CA HIS A 2 -12.94 -26.11 8.83
C HIS A 2 -12.70 -24.65 9.27
N ARG A 3 -11.48 -24.33 9.75
CA ARG A 3 -11.09 -22.98 10.20
C ARG A 3 -11.14 -21.94 9.08
N ASP A 4 -10.65 -22.30 7.90
CA ASP A 4 -10.61 -21.41 6.73
C ASP A 4 -12.04 -21.09 6.25
N LYS A 5 -12.95 -22.06 6.34
CA LYS A 5 -14.37 -21.88 6.03
C LYS A 5 -15.08 -20.97 7.04
N VAL A 6 -14.78 -21.11 8.33
CA VAL A 6 -15.33 -20.24 9.38
C VAL A 6 -14.86 -18.80 9.21
N ILE A 7 -13.58 -18.60 8.87
CA ILE A 7 -13.04 -17.25 8.59
C ILE A 7 -13.72 -16.66 7.36
N GLY A 8 -13.86 -17.43 6.27
CA GLY A 8 -14.55 -16.98 5.07
C GLY A 8 -16.02 -16.60 5.30
N VAL A 9 -16.77 -17.44 6.03
CA VAL A 9 -18.17 -17.16 6.39
C VAL A 9 -18.27 -15.97 7.35
N GLY A 10 -17.34 -15.84 8.30
CA GLY A 10 -17.27 -14.69 9.20
C GLY A 10 -17.05 -13.38 8.43
N LEU A 11 -16.11 -13.37 7.49
CA LEU A 11 -15.84 -12.19 6.66
C LEU A 11 -17.06 -11.83 5.78
N MET A 12 -17.73 -12.84 5.21
CA MET A 12 -18.94 -12.64 4.42
C MET A 12 -20.06 -12.05 5.29
N ALA A 13 -20.31 -12.61 6.47
CA ALA A 13 -21.36 -12.13 7.38
C ALA A 13 -21.09 -10.70 7.83
N VAL A 14 -19.85 -10.37 8.19
CA VAL A 14 -19.46 -9.00 8.57
C VAL A 14 -19.65 -8.02 7.41
N GLY A 15 -19.25 -8.40 6.19
CA GLY A 15 -19.46 -7.57 5.00
C GLY A 15 -20.93 -7.32 4.72
N VAL A 16 -21.76 -8.36 4.75
CA VAL A 16 -23.21 -8.25 4.51
C VAL A 16 -23.87 -7.39 5.59
N ILE A 17 -23.54 -7.60 6.87
CA ILE A 17 -24.06 -6.80 7.98
C ILE A 17 -23.63 -5.33 7.83
N GLY A 18 -22.37 -5.07 7.47
CA GLY A 18 -21.86 -3.72 7.24
C GLY A 18 -22.61 -3.00 6.12
N ILE A 19 -22.89 -3.69 5.00
CA ILE A 19 -23.67 -3.13 3.88
C ILE A 19 -25.09 -2.80 4.31
N LEU A 20 -25.75 -3.72 5.03
CA LEU A 20 -27.12 -3.52 5.50
C LEU A 20 -27.21 -2.36 6.50
N LEU A 21 -26.26 -2.27 7.44
CA LEU A 21 -26.21 -1.17 8.42
C LEU A 21 -25.92 0.17 7.76
N TYR A 22 -24.94 0.23 6.86
CA TYR A 22 -24.63 1.46 6.12
C TYR A 22 -25.81 1.92 5.26
N GLY A 23 -26.41 0.99 4.51
CA GLY A 23 -27.61 1.25 3.72
C GLY A 23 -28.76 1.76 4.59
N TRP A 24 -29.04 1.11 5.72
CA TRP A 24 -30.07 1.56 6.65
C TRP A 24 -29.80 2.98 7.17
N LEU A 25 -28.56 3.28 7.56
CA LEU A 25 -28.18 4.58 8.08
C LEU A 25 -28.24 5.68 7.00
N VAL A 26 -27.98 5.35 5.73
CA VAL A 26 -28.09 6.31 4.62
C VAL A 26 -29.55 6.54 4.20
N PHE A 27 -30.39 5.50 4.16
CA PHE A 27 -31.76 5.64 3.63
C PHE A 27 -32.81 6.02 4.68
N PHE A 28 -32.65 5.59 5.94
CA PHE A 28 -33.66 5.79 6.99
C PHE A 28 -33.27 6.83 8.06
N SER A 29 -32.03 7.33 8.06
CA SER A 29 -31.58 8.31 9.06
C SER A 29 -31.80 9.76 8.59
N PRO A 30 -32.17 10.69 9.49
CA PRO A 30 -32.10 12.13 9.20
C PRO A 30 -30.66 12.62 8.98
N TRP A 31 -29.65 11.85 9.38
CA TRP A 31 -28.23 12.15 9.19
C TRP A 31 -27.69 11.73 7.82
N GLN A 32 -28.56 11.26 6.91
CA GLN A 32 -28.19 10.76 5.57
C GLN A 32 -27.24 11.68 4.82
N VAL A 33 -27.52 12.99 4.80
CA VAL A 33 -26.74 13.97 4.05
C VAL A 33 -25.33 14.07 4.62
N LEU A 34 -25.22 14.08 5.96
CA LEU A 34 -23.93 14.16 6.65
C LEU A 34 -23.08 12.91 6.40
N ILE A 35 -23.70 11.72 6.43
CA ILE A 35 -23.01 10.44 6.18
C ILE A 35 -22.54 10.34 4.74
N LEU A 36 -23.40 10.69 3.77
CA LEU A 36 -23.05 10.73 2.36
C LEU A 36 -21.92 11.73 2.09
N GLN A 37 -22.03 12.94 2.62
CA GLN A 37 -21.00 13.98 2.48
C GLN A 37 -19.67 13.54 3.08
N LEU A 38 -19.69 12.87 4.24
CA LEU A 38 -18.48 12.34 4.87
C LEU A 38 -17.83 11.26 4.00
N THR A 39 -18.61 10.29 3.50
CA THR A 39 -18.07 9.22 2.64
C THR A 39 -17.53 9.75 1.31
N ALA A 40 -18.23 10.71 0.69
CA ALA A 40 -17.78 11.39 -0.52
C ALA A 40 -16.51 12.21 -0.25
N PHE A 41 -16.44 12.92 0.88
CA PHE A 41 -15.25 13.66 1.28
C PHE A 41 -14.06 12.73 1.49
N VAL A 42 -14.22 11.60 2.18
CA VAL A 42 -13.15 10.62 2.37
C VAL A 42 -12.68 10.05 1.04
N ALA A 43 -13.59 9.74 0.11
CA ALA A 43 -13.22 9.27 -1.22
C ALA A 43 -12.39 10.32 -1.99
N VAL A 44 -12.82 11.58 -1.99
CA VAL A 44 -12.09 12.68 -2.63
C VAL A 44 -10.76 12.95 -1.93
N ALA A 45 -10.73 12.94 -0.60
CA ALA A 45 -9.53 13.15 0.20
C ALA A 45 -8.50 12.04 0.00
N ALA A 46 -8.92 10.79 -0.22
CA ALA A 46 -8.02 9.70 -0.59
C ALA A 46 -7.35 9.96 -1.94
N VAL A 47 -8.12 10.37 -2.96
CA VAL A 47 -7.58 10.70 -4.28
C VAL A 47 -6.63 11.90 -4.22
N LEU A 48 -7.07 12.99 -3.59
CA LEU A 48 -6.24 14.19 -3.42
C LEU A 48 -5.02 13.93 -2.54
N GLY A 49 -5.13 13.05 -1.54
CA GLY A 49 -4.01 12.65 -0.69
C GLY A 49 -2.94 11.91 -1.49
N ILE A 50 -3.32 11.00 -2.39
CA ILE A 50 -2.38 10.34 -3.30
C ILE A 50 -1.72 11.37 -4.23
N LEU A 51 -2.50 12.28 -4.82
CA LEU A 51 -1.96 13.34 -5.68
C LEU A 51 -1.01 14.27 -4.93
N ALA A 52 -1.35 14.66 -3.71
CA ALA A 52 -0.51 15.48 -2.85
C ALA A 52 0.77 14.74 -2.46
N TRP A 53 0.70 13.43 -2.18
CA TRP A 53 1.88 12.61 -1.91
C TRP A 53 2.81 12.52 -3.13
N VAL A 54 2.26 12.31 -4.32
CA VAL A 54 3.04 12.29 -5.58
C VAL A 54 3.65 13.68 -5.86
N GLY A 55 2.88 14.74 -5.69
CA GLY A 55 3.37 16.11 -5.82
C GLY A 55 4.47 16.43 -4.81
N TYR A 56 4.32 15.97 -3.57
CA TYR A 56 5.34 16.07 -2.53
C TYR A 56 6.61 15.30 -2.92
N ALA A 57 6.48 14.06 -3.39
CA ALA A 57 7.62 13.29 -3.88
C ALA A 57 8.34 14.03 -5.02
N LEU A 58 7.62 14.52 -6.04
CA LEU A 58 8.22 15.27 -7.15
C LEU A 58 8.90 16.59 -6.72
N ALA A 59 8.29 17.32 -5.78
CA ALA A 59 8.86 18.57 -5.26
C ALA A 59 10.09 18.34 -4.36
N THR A 60 10.16 17.17 -3.71
CA THR A 60 11.24 16.81 -2.78
C THR A 60 12.27 15.87 -3.39
N THR A 61 12.04 15.34 -4.60
CA THR A 61 13.06 14.65 -5.37
C THR A 61 13.92 15.69 -6.09
N PRO A 62 15.16 15.95 -5.62
CA PRO A 62 16.11 16.69 -6.42
C PRO A 62 16.32 15.95 -7.75
N PRO A 63 16.59 16.69 -8.85
CA PRO A 63 16.72 16.13 -10.17
C PRO A 63 17.65 14.91 -10.13
N PRO A 64 17.27 13.80 -10.78
CA PRO A 64 18.01 12.55 -10.75
C PRO A 64 19.49 12.81 -10.97
N LYS A 65 20.34 12.41 -10.01
CA LYS A 65 21.79 12.44 -10.21
C LYS A 65 22.13 11.58 -11.45
N PRO A 66 23.17 11.94 -12.23
CA PRO A 66 23.55 11.23 -13.45
C PRO A 66 23.63 9.72 -13.22
N ILE A 67 22.99 8.97 -14.12
CA ILE A 67 22.78 7.51 -14.05
C ILE A 67 24.11 6.74 -13.88
N GLU A 68 25.23 7.32 -14.33
CA GLU A 68 26.57 6.71 -14.26
C GLU A 68 27.10 6.47 -12.82
N GLU A 69 26.74 7.29 -11.83
CA GLU A 69 27.19 7.07 -10.44
C GLU A 69 26.42 5.92 -9.77
N ILE A 70 25.11 5.84 -10.04
CA ILE A 70 24.23 4.79 -9.51
C ILE A 70 24.59 3.43 -10.12
N GLU A 71 24.89 3.38 -11.42
CA GLU A 71 25.32 2.15 -12.09
C GLU A 71 26.67 1.64 -11.55
N LYS A 72 27.62 2.55 -11.28
CA LYS A 72 28.91 2.21 -10.69
C LYS A 72 28.80 1.73 -9.24
N GLU A 73 27.98 2.36 -8.41
CA GLU A 73 27.76 1.90 -7.02
C GLU A 73 27.08 0.53 -6.98
N VAL A 74 26.08 0.28 -7.85
CA VAL A 74 25.38 -1.01 -7.94
C VAL A 74 26.30 -2.11 -8.46
N GLN A 75 27.10 -1.86 -9.50
CA GLN A 75 28.09 -2.84 -9.98
C GLN A 75 29.12 -3.20 -8.93
N LYS A 76 29.61 -2.19 -8.19
CA LYS A 76 30.60 -2.41 -7.14
C LYS A 76 30.04 -3.23 -5.97
N ALA A 77 28.79 -2.96 -5.57
CA ALA A 77 28.10 -3.75 -4.55
C ALA A 77 27.85 -5.21 -5.02
N LEU A 78 27.52 -5.43 -6.29
CA LEU A 78 27.34 -6.77 -6.85
C LEU A 78 28.66 -7.56 -6.92
N GLU A 79 29.75 -6.94 -7.34
CA GLU A 79 31.08 -7.58 -7.37
C GLU A 79 31.56 -7.96 -5.95
N GLU A 80 31.27 -7.13 -4.96
CA GLU A 80 31.64 -7.39 -3.57
C GLU A 80 30.83 -8.55 -2.98
N ILE A 81 29.53 -8.62 -3.27
CA ILE A 81 28.66 -9.75 -2.90
C ILE A 81 29.13 -11.04 -3.59
N GLU A 82 29.49 -11.01 -4.88
CA GLU A 82 29.97 -12.18 -5.61
C GLU A 82 31.31 -12.69 -5.07
N LYS A 83 32.21 -11.79 -4.67
CA LYS A 83 33.47 -12.15 -4.00
C LYS A 83 33.23 -12.79 -2.64
N GLN A 84 32.36 -12.21 -1.82
CA GLN A 84 32.00 -12.78 -0.51
C GLN A 84 31.37 -14.17 -0.66
N LEU A 85 30.48 -14.36 -1.63
CA LEU A 85 29.86 -15.66 -1.91
C LEU A 85 30.87 -16.72 -2.36
N LYS A 86 31.85 -16.31 -3.19
CA LYS A 86 32.95 -17.18 -3.64
C LYS A 86 33.94 -17.52 -2.53
N GLU A 87 34.18 -16.60 -1.59
CA GLU A 87 35.02 -16.81 -0.41
C GLU A 87 34.33 -17.72 0.62
N GLU A 88 33.03 -17.52 0.88
CA GLU A 88 32.22 -18.40 1.74
C GLU A 88 32.10 -19.82 1.16
N ALA A 89 31.92 -19.96 -0.15
CA ALA A 89 31.87 -21.26 -0.82
C ALA A 89 33.21 -22.02 -0.75
N GLN A 90 34.34 -21.31 -0.70
CA GLN A 90 35.68 -21.89 -0.60
C GLN A 90 36.11 -22.19 0.83
N THR A 91 35.54 -21.51 1.84
CA THR A 91 35.82 -21.79 3.27
C THR A 91 34.93 -22.88 3.86
N THR A 92 33.86 -23.28 3.16
CA THR A 92 32.91 -24.31 3.61
C THR A 92 33.13 -25.70 2.95
N SER A 93 34.17 -25.87 2.12
CA SER A 93 34.64 -27.17 1.59
C SER A 93 35.97 -27.59 2.22
#